data_AF-K5UFC8-F1
#
_entry.id   AF-K5UFC8-F1
#
_cell.length_a   1.000
_cell.length_b   1.000
_cell.length_c   1.000
_cell.angle_alpha   90.00
_cell.angle_beta   90.00
_cell.angle_gamma   90.00
#
_symmetry.space_group_name_H-M   'P 1'
#
loop_
_entity.id
_entity.type
_entity.pdbx_description
1 polymer ?
#
loop_
_entity_poly.entity_id
_entity_poly.type
_entity_poly.pdbx_seq_one_letter_code
_entity_poly.pdbx_strand_id
1 'polypeptide(L)'
;MQAFANVIANVHSRNKTWSPDDAQSFVQMLVKENGLARLGDILAFKAVKSDSGRDASCLSFQTGYLPILEFLTSDLVLKSTIHKNINKLYGVVSNTCSKICDKITTCVGTMIAAKSWADPKTPSRTARGVVLFRTLTTLLLQLFARYKESRDQDQIVRLVNSLVAWFTTWSMDISSMTSTFQDSIASQNPRTKRLVIGQLREELDRLAEIVNRDLAQKEGKKQVPGPSQMALLHKQQARIAQLAVAYDPPGDLRTQGPRHDNDSSKISEIRIAPTHDELLSSSSPFLPVTLSDAPHHLPAHSMERHLDSQFRLLREELVAPIRSSIAVIFADLEEAKKSAAHSHHGRRTKLQQLFDNRGGAFKTSGIDSVFFHVYTGATFTYAAAEKRDLTVGIRIDTPPNGAARDKDVSKRLEYWRNNRRLECGSLVALVVVDSGSPKVFLGVVSSTSRDLADSARMNNQKVQLRMSFFDPEVELMALRRQAIQADNAYGFLVDNNIVYEATRPFLARLQTMEPADVPFARYLTDGSLAEIEVSLPKYATAPDFRFKLKCLAKNIEAHHVADMDVSQASAIQSARQQLLDHSTLDPSQVDAVVHSLTREVSLIQGYVSVWLHAQ
;
A
#
# COMPACT_ATOMS: atom_id res chain seq x y z
N MET A 1 -6.10 38.59 -16.17
CA MET A 1 -6.45 37.20 -15.81
C MET A 1 -6.40 36.27 -17.01
N GLN A 2 -7.24 36.47 -18.04
CA GLN A 2 -7.36 35.56 -19.19
C GLN A 2 -6.06 35.30 -19.96
N ALA A 3 -5.18 36.28 -20.13
CA ALA A 3 -3.86 36.07 -20.74
C ALA A 3 -2.99 35.02 -20.00
N PHE A 4 -3.03 35.01 -18.66
CA PHE A 4 -2.29 34.03 -17.85
C PHE A 4 -2.96 32.64 -17.88
N ALA A 5 -4.30 32.60 -17.89
CA ALA A 5 -5.06 31.37 -18.13
C ALA A 5 -4.67 30.74 -19.49
N ASN A 6 -4.56 31.54 -20.55
CA ASN A 6 -4.15 31.08 -21.87
C ASN A 6 -2.71 30.54 -21.90
N VAL A 7 -1.76 31.15 -21.16
CA VAL A 7 -0.40 30.61 -21.05
C VAL A 7 -0.40 29.22 -20.41
N ILE A 8 -1.14 29.04 -19.32
CA ILE A 8 -1.31 27.73 -18.65
C ILE A 8 -2.00 26.72 -19.57
N ALA A 9 -3.08 27.13 -20.25
CA ALA A 9 -3.87 26.29 -21.15
C ALA A 9 -3.06 25.66 -22.31
N ASN A 10 -1.96 26.30 -22.73
CA ASN A 10 -1.10 25.80 -23.81
C ASN A 10 -0.21 24.62 -23.39
N VAL A 11 -0.06 24.34 -22.09
CA VAL A 11 0.88 23.33 -21.54
C VAL A 11 0.18 21.96 -21.41
N HIS A 12 -0.03 21.28 -22.54
CA HIS A 12 -0.66 19.96 -22.57
C HIS A 12 -0.02 19.02 -23.60
N SER A 13 -0.10 17.70 -23.37
CA SER A 13 0.57 16.68 -24.20
C SER A 13 0.19 16.66 -25.69
N ARG A 14 -0.94 17.28 -26.08
CA ARG A 14 -1.34 17.42 -27.50
C ARG A 14 -0.60 18.56 -28.22
N ASN A 15 0.06 19.45 -27.48
CA ASN A 15 0.80 20.57 -28.04
C ASN A 15 2.26 20.16 -28.21
N LYS A 16 2.65 19.84 -29.45
CA LYS A 16 3.99 19.34 -29.77
C LYS A 16 5.12 20.35 -29.50
N THR A 17 4.81 21.61 -29.19
CA THR A 17 5.82 22.62 -28.81
C THR A 17 6.29 22.50 -27.36
N TRP A 18 5.68 21.64 -26.54
CA TRP A 18 6.08 21.42 -25.15
C TRP A 18 6.71 20.03 -24.98
N SER A 19 8.00 20.00 -24.66
CA SER A 19 8.64 18.79 -24.13
C SER A 19 8.28 18.57 -22.65
N PRO A 20 8.53 17.37 -22.10
CA PRO A 20 8.47 17.14 -20.67
C PRO A 20 9.33 18.14 -19.88
N ASP A 21 10.54 18.44 -20.35
CA ASP A 21 11.52 19.30 -19.65
C ASP A 21 11.09 20.78 -19.64
N ASP A 22 10.46 21.26 -20.71
CA ASP A 22 9.85 22.59 -20.76
C ASP A 22 8.71 22.68 -19.72
N ALA A 23 7.87 21.66 -19.64
CA ALA A 23 6.77 21.61 -18.68
C ALA A 23 7.28 21.52 -17.24
N GLN A 24 8.34 20.77 -16.96
CA GLN A 24 8.98 20.77 -15.63
C GLN A 24 9.49 22.16 -15.28
N SER A 25 10.19 22.82 -16.20
CA SER A 25 10.77 24.16 -16.01
C SER A 25 9.68 25.20 -15.76
N PHE A 26 8.58 25.14 -16.51
CA PHE A 26 7.40 26.00 -16.30
C PHE A 26 6.74 25.77 -14.94
N VAL A 27 6.57 24.50 -14.51
CA VAL A 27 6.04 24.18 -13.17
C VAL A 27 6.98 24.68 -12.07
N GLN A 28 8.30 24.61 -12.24
CA GLN A 28 9.26 25.17 -11.27
C GLN A 28 9.13 26.69 -11.15
N MET A 29 8.99 27.40 -12.27
CA MET A 29 8.75 28.86 -12.29
C MET A 29 7.43 29.19 -11.59
N LEU A 30 6.33 28.54 -11.99
CA LEU A 30 4.97 28.75 -11.46
C LEU A 30 4.90 28.56 -9.94
N VAL A 31 5.72 27.66 -9.39
CA VAL A 31 5.79 27.33 -7.95
C VAL A 31 6.76 28.22 -7.15
N LYS A 32 7.75 28.86 -7.78
CA LYS A 32 8.71 29.75 -7.12
C LYS A 32 8.28 31.22 -7.12
N GLU A 33 7.67 31.68 -8.22
CA GLU A 33 7.20 33.05 -8.35
C GLU A 33 5.80 33.24 -7.75
N ASN A 34 5.23 34.44 -7.88
CA ASN A 34 3.82 34.74 -7.51
C ASN A 34 2.77 33.94 -8.33
N GLY A 35 3.19 32.91 -9.08
CA GLY A 35 2.36 32.03 -9.89
C GLY A 35 1.36 31.20 -9.07
N LEU A 36 1.74 30.72 -7.88
CA LEU A 36 0.81 30.01 -6.98
C LEU A 36 -0.35 30.89 -6.51
N ALA A 37 -0.06 32.13 -6.13
CA ALA A 37 -1.09 33.10 -5.74
C ALA A 37 -2.02 33.40 -6.92
N ARG A 38 -1.46 33.70 -8.10
CA ARG A 38 -2.24 33.95 -9.33
C ARG A 38 -3.07 32.75 -9.77
N LEU A 39 -2.57 31.52 -9.62
CA LEU A 39 -3.33 30.29 -9.87
C LEU A 39 -4.50 30.19 -8.88
N GLY A 40 -4.27 30.48 -7.60
CA GLY A 40 -5.29 30.55 -6.57
C GLY A 40 -6.37 31.59 -6.88
N ASP A 41 -5.99 32.80 -7.31
CA ASP A 41 -6.91 33.86 -7.71
C ASP A 41 -7.82 33.44 -8.86
N ILE A 42 -7.29 32.70 -9.85
CA ILE A 42 -8.06 32.21 -10.99
C ILE A 42 -8.99 31.05 -10.58
N LEU A 43 -8.47 30.09 -9.82
CA LEU A 43 -9.27 28.99 -9.25
C LEU A 43 -10.36 29.52 -8.31
N ALA A 44 -10.16 30.68 -7.68
CA ALA A 44 -11.14 31.39 -6.85
C ALA A 44 -11.99 32.45 -7.60
N PHE A 45 -11.72 32.76 -8.87
CA PHE A 45 -12.36 33.87 -9.60
C PHE A 45 -13.89 33.72 -9.71
N LYS A 46 -14.67 34.71 -9.28
CA LYS A 46 -16.13 34.55 -9.11
C LYS A 46 -16.89 34.37 -10.43
N ALA A 47 -16.54 35.11 -11.48
CA ALA A 47 -17.32 35.20 -12.71
C ALA A 47 -16.89 34.15 -13.76
N VAL A 48 -17.10 32.86 -13.47
CA VAL A 48 -16.91 31.77 -14.46
C VAL A 48 -18.28 31.37 -15.04
N LYS A 49 -18.40 31.26 -16.37
CA LYS A 49 -19.67 30.99 -17.05
C LYS A 49 -19.51 30.05 -18.25
N SER A 50 -20.53 29.23 -18.51
CA SER A 50 -20.66 28.41 -19.73
C SER A 50 -21.23 29.17 -20.94
N ASP A 51 -21.79 30.37 -20.73
CA ASP A 51 -22.43 31.22 -21.74
C ASP A 51 -21.73 32.60 -21.85
N SER A 52 -20.42 32.62 -21.66
CA SER A 52 -19.59 33.84 -21.63
C SER A 52 -19.65 34.71 -22.89
N GLY A 53 -19.86 34.10 -24.07
CA GLY A 53 -19.76 34.79 -25.36
C GLY A 53 -18.43 35.52 -25.51
N ARG A 54 -18.48 36.84 -25.68
CA ARG A 54 -17.29 37.72 -25.78
C ARG A 54 -17.13 38.67 -24.59
N ASP A 55 -17.83 38.42 -23.49
CA ASP A 55 -17.74 39.23 -22.27
C ASP A 55 -16.35 39.13 -21.63
N ALA A 56 -15.63 40.25 -21.53
CA ALA A 56 -14.30 40.34 -20.94
C ALA A 56 -14.31 40.37 -19.39
N SER A 57 -15.48 40.58 -18.77
CA SER A 57 -15.65 40.55 -17.31
C SER A 57 -15.83 39.13 -16.74
N CYS A 58 -16.15 38.16 -17.60
CA CYS A 58 -16.33 36.75 -17.25
C CYS A 58 -15.25 35.86 -17.87
N LEU A 59 -14.90 34.77 -17.20
CA LEU A 59 -14.04 33.71 -17.73
C LEU A 59 -14.89 32.59 -18.31
N SER A 60 -14.67 32.25 -19.59
CA SER A 60 -15.31 31.08 -20.22
C SER A 60 -14.91 29.81 -19.48
N PHE A 61 -15.90 28.96 -19.16
CA PHE A 61 -15.62 27.64 -18.61
C PHE A 61 -14.88 26.77 -19.63
N GLN A 62 -15.39 26.68 -20.86
CA GLN A 62 -14.89 25.80 -21.91
C GLN A 62 -13.46 26.12 -22.35
N THR A 63 -13.15 27.40 -22.58
CA THR A 63 -11.86 27.82 -23.20
C THR A 63 -10.97 28.63 -22.26
N GLY A 64 -11.31 28.72 -20.97
CA GLY A 64 -10.54 29.48 -19.98
C GLY A 64 -10.33 28.72 -18.67
N TYR A 65 -11.41 28.23 -18.06
CA TYR A 65 -11.35 27.54 -16.78
C TYR A 65 -10.96 26.06 -16.90
N LEU A 66 -11.65 25.30 -17.75
CA LEU A 66 -11.37 23.88 -17.99
C LEU A 66 -9.92 23.62 -18.45
N PRO A 67 -9.31 24.41 -19.37
CA PRO A 67 -7.90 24.21 -19.75
C PRO A 67 -6.89 24.38 -18.61
N ILE A 68 -7.20 25.13 -17.55
CA ILE A 68 -6.34 25.21 -16.35
C ILE A 68 -6.42 23.89 -15.56
N LEU A 69 -7.61 23.28 -15.50
CA LEU A 69 -7.78 21.95 -14.92
C LEU A 69 -7.11 20.87 -15.80
N GLU A 70 -7.17 21.01 -17.13
CA GLU A 70 -6.43 20.15 -18.06
C GLU A 70 -4.92 20.23 -17.82
N PHE A 71 -4.36 21.43 -17.57
CA PHE A 71 -2.94 21.58 -17.19
C PHE A 71 -2.62 20.84 -15.89
N LEU A 72 -3.41 21.04 -14.83
CA LEU A 72 -3.20 20.38 -13.52
C LEU A 72 -3.32 18.85 -13.59
N THR A 73 -3.99 18.32 -14.62
CA THR A 73 -4.20 16.88 -14.86
C THR A 73 -3.41 16.34 -16.04
N SER A 74 -2.54 17.16 -16.64
CA SER A 74 -1.73 16.81 -17.80
C SER A 74 -0.64 15.80 -17.42
N ASP A 75 -0.42 14.79 -18.27
CA ASP A 75 0.69 13.84 -18.15
C ASP A 75 2.05 14.54 -17.99
N LEU A 76 2.24 15.69 -18.65
CA LEU A 76 3.46 16.50 -18.56
C LEU A 76 3.72 17.03 -17.13
N VAL A 77 2.67 17.26 -16.35
CA VAL A 77 2.75 17.70 -14.95
C VAL A 77 2.76 16.49 -14.01
N LEU A 78 1.82 15.56 -14.18
CA LEU A 78 1.62 14.44 -13.24
C LEU A 78 2.75 13.41 -13.25
N LYS A 79 3.37 13.15 -14.41
CA LYS A 79 4.51 12.21 -14.55
C LYS A 79 5.86 12.86 -14.28
N SER A 80 5.87 14.12 -13.83
CA SER A 80 7.11 14.84 -13.53
C SER A 80 7.73 14.41 -12.20
N THR A 81 9.06 14.41 -12.13
CA THR A 81 9.86 14.02 -10.96
C THR A 81 9.84 15.05 -9.83
N ILE A 82 9.39 16.29 -10.08
CA ILE A 82 9.31 17.37 -9.08
C ILE A 82 8.06 17.27 -8.18
N HIS A 83 7.83 16.11 -7.56
CA HIS A 83 6.63 15.82 -6.75
C HIS A 83 6.34 16.87 -5.66
N LYS A 84 7.37 17.48 -5.03
CA LYS A 84 7.20 18.58 -4.06
C LYS A 84 6.48 19.79 -4.66
N ASN A 85 6.70 20.09 -5.93
CA ASN A 85 6.06 21.21 -6.63
C ASN A 85 4.63 20.87 -7.03
N ILE A 86 4.38 19.63 -7.49
CA ILE A 86 3.02 19.13 -7.78
C ILE A 86 2.17 19.18 -6.51
N ASN A 87 2.71 18.78 -5.36
CA ASN A 87 1.99 18.86 -4.09
C ASN A 87 1.64 20.31 -3.71
N LYS A 88 2.51 21.29 -3.98
CA LYS A 88 2.17 22.72 -3.80
C LYS A 88 1.04 23.19 -4.71
N LEU A 89 1.01 22.76 -5.99
CA LEU A 89 -0.10 23.06 -6.89
C LEU A 89 -1.42 22.48 -6.38
N TYR A 90 -1.42 21.21 -5.96
CA TYR A 90 -2.61 20.56 -5.40
C TYR A 90 -3.00 21.12 -4.02
N GLY A 91 -2.09 21.72 -3.26
CA GLY A 91 -2.41 22.51 -2.07
C GLY A 91 -3.23 23.76 -2.40
N VAL A 92 -2.95 24.45 -3.52
CA VAL A 92 -3.81 25.56 -4.00
C VAL A 92 -5.20 25.05 -4.40
N VAL A 93 -5.28 23.89 -5.07
CA VAL A 93 -6.55 23.23 -5.40
C VAL A 93 -7.34 22.88 -4.13
N SER A 94 -6.71 22.27 -3.13
CA SER A 94 -7.32 21.95 -1.83
C SER A 94 -7.87 23.21 -1.15
N ASN A 95 -7.06 24.26 -1.06
CA ASN A 95 -7.45 25.53 -0.43
C ASN A 95 -8.56 26.30 -1.17
N THR A 96 -8.78 26.02 -2.45
CA THR A 96 -9.83 26.64 -3.28
C THR A 96 -10.95 25.68 -3.65
N CYS A 97 -10.94 24.46 -3.12
CA CYS A 97 -11.78 23.33 -3.51
C CYS A 97 -13.27 23.67 -3.56
N SER A 98 -13.80 24.32 -2.52
CA SER A 98 -15.19 24.79 -2.46
C SER A 98 -15.62 25.59 -3.69
N LYS A 99 -14.85 26.64 -4.01
CA LYS A 99 -15.09 27.53 -5.16
C LYS A 99 -14.94 26.80 -6.49
N ILE A 100 -14.06 25.80 -6.56
CA ILE A 100 -13.90 24.94 -7.75
C ILE A 100 -15.16 24.08 -7.93
N CYS A 101 -15.65 23.45 -6.86
CA CYS A 101 -16.86 22.63 -6.87
C CYS A 101 -18.09 23.40 -7.34
N ASP A 102 -18.35 24.59 -6.77
CA ASP A 102 -19.51 25.42 -7.14
C ASP A 102 -19.54 25.77 -8.63
N LYS A 103 -18.37 26.11 -9.19
CA LYS A 103 -18.24 26.48 -10.61
C LYS A 103 -18.44 25.31 -11.54
N ILE A 104 -17.85 24.15 -11.21
CA ILE A 104 -18.04 22.93 -11.98
C ILE A 104 -19.52 22.56 -11.95
N THR A 105 -20.13 22.53 -10.77
CA THR A 105 -21.55 22.18 -10.61
C THR A 105 -22.47 23.12 -11.39
N THR A 106 -22.22 24.43 -11.32
CA THR A 106 -23.00 25.42 -12.07
C THR A 106 -22.82 25.24 -13.59
N CYS A 107 -21.57 25.23 -14.09
CA CYS A 107 -21.30 25.25 -15.52
C CYS A 107 -21.54 23.90 -16.22
N VAL A 108 -21.22 22.78 -15.57
CA VAL A 108 -21.46 21.44 -16.13
C VAL A 108 -22.94 21.11 -16.06
N GLY A 109 -23.63 21.49 -14.98
CA GLY A 109 -25.09 21.37 -14.87
C GLY A 109 -25.83 22.08 -16.01
N THR A 110 -25.49 23.34 -16.32
CA THR A 110 -26.10 24.05 -17.46
C THR A 110 -25.78 23.41 -18.81
N MET A 111 -24.54 22.97 -19.06
CA MET A 111 -24.16 22.33 -20.33
C MET A 111 -24.86 20.96 -20.53
N ILE A 112 -25.01 20.18 -19.47
CA ILE A 112 -25.76 18.90 -19.50
C ILE A 112 -27.25 19.16 -19.77
N ALA A 113 -27.86 20.14 -19.09
CA ALA A 113 -29.26 20.50 -19.31
C ALA A 113 -29.52 21.02 -20.73
N ALA A 114 -28.56 21.76 -21.30
CA ALA A 114 -28.60 22.26 -22.67
C ALA A 114 -28.24 21.20 -23.73
N LYS A 115 -27.84 19.99 -23.33
CA LYS A 115 -27.31 18.91 -24.18
C LYS A 115 -26.18 19.35 -25.15
N SER A 116 -25.37 20.32 -24.73
CA SER A 116 -24.26 20.84 -25.55
C SER A 116 -23.12 21.35 -24.69
N TRP A 117 -21.90 21.07 -25.14
CA TRP A 117 -20.67 21.62 -24.57
C TRP A 117 -20.29 22.99 -25.13
N ALA A 118 -21.03 23.51 -26.12
CA ALA A 118 -20.73 24.77 -26.78
C ALA A 118 -21.22 25.98 -25.97
N ASP A 119 -20.50 27.09 -26.00
CA ASP A 119 -21.00 28.37 -25.52
C ASP A 119 -22.17 28.82 -26.43
N PRO A 120 -23.42 28.96 -25.93
CA PRO A 120 -24.57 29.29 -26.77
C PRO A 120 -24.43 30.61 -27.54
N LYS A 121 -23.60 31.54 -27.05
CA LYS A 121 -23.34 32.84 -27.67
C LYS A 121 -22.13 32.81 -28.59
N THR A 122 -21.33 31.73 -28.59
CA THR A 122 -20.18 31.54 -29.49
C THR A 122 -19.92 30.04 -29.70
N PRO A 123 -20.69 29.33 -30.56
CA PRO A 123 -20.66 27.87 -30.65
C PRO A 123 -19.31 27.24 -31.04
N SER A 124 -18.38 28.02 -31.62
CA SER A 124 -17.01 27.57 -31.88
C SER A 124 -16.18 27.35 -30.62
N ARG A 125 -16.61 27.88 -29.46
CA ARG A 125 -16.06 27.59 -28.15
C ARG A 125 -16.80 26.41 -27.52
N THR A 126 -16.36 25.20 -27.85
CA THR A 126 -16.95 23.96 -27.34
C THR A 126 -15.93 23.10 -26.61
N ALA A 127 -16.33 22.52 -25.49
CA ALA A 127 -15.54 21.47 -24.82
C ALA A 127 -15.82 20.10 -25.46
N ARG A 128 -15.15 19.06 -24.97
CA ARG A 128 -15.40 17.65 -25.36
C ARG A 128 -15.71 16.87 -24.09
N GLY A 129 -16.82 16.15 -24.03
CA GLY A 129 -17.27 15.46 -22.82
C GLY A 129 -16.22 14.48 -22.29
N VAL A 130 -15.59 13.71 -23.18
CA VAL A 130 -14.46 12.81 -22.86
C VAL A 130 -13.34 13.53 -22.11
N VAL A 131 -12.98 14.74 -22.53
CA VAL A 131 -11.88 15.51 -21.93
C VAL A 131 -12.33 16.11 -20.60
N LEU A 132 -13.53 16.68 -20.56
CA LEU A 132 -14.14 17.23 -19.36
C LEU A 132 -14.22 16.17 -18.24
N PHE A 133 -14.83 15.01 -18.51
CA PHE A 133 -14.96 13.95 -17.49
C PHE A 133 -13.59 13.40 -17.06
N ARG A 134 -12.67 13.14 -18.01
CA ARG A 134 -11.30 12.69 -17.67
C ARG A 134 -10.58 13.68 -16.77
N THR A 135 -10.62 14.97 -17.10
CA THR A 135 -9.95 16.02 -16.35
C THR A 135 -10.56 16.19 -14.96
N LEU A 136 -11.88 16.21 -14.83
CA LEU A 136 -12.51 16.36 -13.51
C LEU A 136 -12.26 15.13 -12.62
N THR A 137 -12.36 13.92 -13.17
CA THR A 137 -12.08 12.68 -12.43
C THR A 137 -10.61 12.56 -12.04
N THR A 138 -9.69 12.86 -12.97
CA THR A 138 -8.24 12.88 -12.68
C THR A 138 -7.91 13.92 -11.61
N LEU A 139 -8.48 15.13 -11.68
CA LEU A 139 -8.24 16.20 -10.71
C LEU A 139 -8.62 15.76 -9.29
N LEU A 140 -9.79 15.14 -9.15
CA LEU A 140 -10.30 14.68 -7.86
C LEU A 140 -9.51 13.47 -7.32
N LEU A 141 -9.18 12.48 -8.16
CA LEU A 141 -8.30 11.36 -7.76
C LEU A 141 -6.91 11.86 -7.32
N GLN A 142 -6.33 12.83 -8.03
CA GLN A 142 -5.03 13.43 -7.67
C GLN A 142 -5.12 14.30 -6.41
N LEU A 143 -6.26 14.94 -6.13
CA LEU A 143 -6.52 15.63 -4.87
C LEU A 143 -6.60 14.61 -3.72
N PHE A 144 -7.41 13.55 -3.87
CA PHE A 144 -7.63 12.51 -2.85
C PHE A 144 -6.36 11.74 -2.51
N ALA A 145 -5.47 11.52 -3.48
CA ALA A 145 -4.18 10.88 -3.26
C ALA A 145 -3.20 11.72 -2.41
N ARG A 146 -3.43 13.03 -2.28
CA ARG A 146 -2.55 13.98 -1.56
C ARG A 146 -3.17 14.55 -0.28
N TYR A 147 -4.48 14.74 -0.26
CA TYR A 147 -5.24 15.41 0.79
C TYR A 147 -6.44 14.54 1.18
N LYS A 148 -6.22 13.57 2.07
CA LYS A 148 -7.28 12.64 2.53
C LYS A 148 -8.43 13.37 3.23
N GLU A 149 -8.12 14.39 4.03
CA GLU A 149 -9.07 15.33 4.69
C GLU A 149 -9.98 16.14 3.74
N SER A 150 -9.84 15.97 2.42
CA SER A 150 -10.73 16.60 1.43
C SER A 150 -11.83 15.67 0.91
N ARG A 151 -11.78 14.37 1.22
CA ARG A 151 -12.65 13.35 0.62
C ARG A 151 -14.07 13.35 1.17
N ASP A 152 -14.23 13.65 2.46
CA ASP A 152 -15.49 13.59 3.22
C ASP A 152 -16.23 14.95 3.33
N GLN A 153 -15.78 15.96 2.57
CA GLN A 153 -16.38 17.29 2.54
C GLN A 153 -17.67 17.26 1.71
N ASP A 154 -18.79 17.74 2.27
CA ASP A 154 -20.13 17.72 1.64
C ASP A 154 -20.18 18.26 0.20
N GLN A 155 -19.31 19.21 -0.14
CA GLN A 155 -19.18 19.80 -1.48
C GLN A 155 -18.54 18.84 -2.49
N ILE A 156 -17.52 18.07 -2.06
CA ILE A 156 -16.88 17.03 -2.84
C ILE A 156 -17.85 15.88 -3.06
N VAL A 157 -18.55 15.44 -2.01
CA VAL A 157 -19.60 14.42 -2.08
C VAL A 157 -20.65 14.79 -3.12
N ARG A 158 -21.22 16.00 -3.01
CA ARG A 158 -22.23 16.50 -3.96
C ARG A 158 -21.69 16.61 -5.39
N LEU A 159 -20.45 17.07 -5.56
CA LEU A 159 -19.82 17.14 -6.87
C LEU A 159 -19.62 15.76 -7.50
N VAL A 160 -19.13 14.77 -6.75
CA VAL A 160 -18.87 13.40 -7.23
C VAL A 160 -20.18 12.72 -7.62
N ASN A 161 -21.22 12.81 -6.80
CA ASN A 161 -22.55 12.29 -7.12
C ASN A 161 -23.14 12.96 -8.36
N SER A 162 -22.95 14.27 -8.51
CA SER A 162 -23.39 15.02 -9.69
C SER A 162 -22.58 14.63 -10.95
N LEU A 163 -21.28 14.39 -10.84
CA LEU A 163 -20.43 13.91 -11.93
C LEU A 163 -20.87 12.54 -12.45
N VAL A 164 -21.17 11.59 -11.55
CA VAL A 164 -21.69 10.26 -11.93
C VAL A 164 -23.06 10.37 -12.62
N ALA A 165 -23.94 11.25 -12.13
CA ALA A 165 -25.24 11.51 -12.74
C ALA A 165 -25.10 12.14 -14.14
N TRP A 166 -24.35 13.24 -14.28
CA TRP A 166 -24.09 13.91 -15.56
C TRP A 166 -23.40 12.99 -16.57
N PHE A 167 -22.42 12.21 -16.13
CA PHE A 167 -21.75 11.23 -16.99
C PHE A 167 -22.73 10.17 -17.48
N THR A 168 -23.65 9.71 -16.62
CA THR A 168 -24.68 8.74 -17.01
C THR A 168 -25.66 9.34 -18.01
N THR A 169 -26.16 10.57 -17.78
CA THR A 169 -27.00 11.29 -18.75
C THR A 169 -26.32 11.47 -20.10
N TRP A 170 -25.07 11.96 -20.11
CA TRP A 170 -24.30 12.17 -21.34
C TRP A 170 -24.00 10.86 -22.07
N SER A 171 -23.48 9.86 -21.36
CA SER A 171 -23.07 8.57 -21.94
C SER A 171 -24.23 7.77 -22.51
N MET A 172 -25.42 7.84 -21.89
CA MET A 172 -26.65 7.25 -22.45
C MET A 172 -27.08 7.94 -23.75
N ASP A 173 -27.08 9.27 -23.79
CA ASP A 173 -27.54 10.03 -24.96
C ASP A 173 -26.62 9.80 -26.18
N ILE A 174 -25.30 9.94 -26.03
CA ILE A 174 -24.33 9.74 -27.13
C ILE A 174 -24.23 8.29 -27.61
N SER A 175 -24.70 7.32 -26.81
CA SER A 175 -24.72 5.90 -27.14
C SER A 175 -26.05 5.47 -27.77
N SER A 176 -27.08 6.32 -27.74
CA SER A 176 -28.37 6.07 -28.37
C SER A 176 -28.30 6.13 -29.90
N MET A 177 -29.26 5.48 -30.57
CA MET A 177 -29.42 5.51 -32.03
C MET A 177 -29.69 6.94 -32.57
N THR A 178 -30.32 7.78 -31.75
CA THR A 178 -30.70 9.16 -32.09
C THR A 178 -30.12 10.13 -31.07
N SER A 179 -28.79 10.15 -30.96
CA SER A 179 -28.04 11.08 -30.09
C SER A 179 -28.48 12.52 -30.33
N THR A 180 -28.97 13.17 -29.28
CA THR A 180 -29.37 14.59 -29.29
C THR A 180 -28.28 15.49 -28.69
N PHE A 181 -27.34 14.92 -27.94
CA PHE A 181 -26.20 15.64 -27.36
C PHE A 181 -25.17 16.04 -28.42
N GLN A 182 -24.76 17.30 -28.40
CA GLN A 182 -23.74 17.84 -29.30
C GLN A 182 -22.33 17.51 -28.80
N ASP A 183 -21.77 16.36 -29.22
CA ASP A 183 -20.38 15.98 -28.95
C ASP A 183 -19.74 15.24 -30.13
N SER A 184 -18.48 15.59 -30.42
CA SER A 184 -17.57 14.90 -31.34
C SER A 184 -17.44 13.37 -31.16
N ILE A 185 -17.69 12.84 -29.95
CA ILE A 185 -17.69 11.38 -29.74
C ILE A 185 -18.93 10.69 -30.31
N ALA A 186 -20.04 11.39 -30.52
CA ALA A 186 -21.28 10.79 -31.02
C ALA A 186 -21.11 10.19 -32.43
N SER A 187 -20.24 10.77 -33.27
CA SER A 187 -19.91 10.28 -34.62
C SER A 187 -18.78 9.24 -34.68
N GLN A 188 -18.18 8.88 -33.54
CA GLN A 188 -17.14 7.84 -33.50
C GLN A 188 -17.72 6.43 -33.62
N ASN A 189 -16.89 5.48 -34.08
CA ASN A 189 -17.32 4.10 -34.23
C ASN A 189 -17.79 3.49 -32.88
N PRO A 190 -18.76 2.56 -32.87
CA PRO A 190 -19.34 2.05 -31.62
C PRO A 190 -18.35 1.35 -30.68
N ARG A 191 -17.29 0.72 -31.21
CA ARG A 191 -16.26 0.01 -30.42
C ARG A 191 -15.41 1.01 -29.64
N THR A 192 -14.87 2.02 -30.32
CA THR A 192 -14.13 3.15 -29.70
C THR A 192 -15.01 3.90 -28.71
N LYS A 193 -16.28 4.15 -29.06
CA LYS A 193 -17.25 4.82 -28.18
C LYS A 193 -17.44 4.04 -26.87
N ARG A 194 -17.70 2.72 -26.96
CA ARG A 194 -17.84 1.83 -25.80
C ARG A 194 -16.58 1.77 -24.95
N LEU A 195 -15.39 1.66 -25.56
CA LEU A 195 -14.12 1.59 -24.84
C LEU A 195 -13.85 2.87 -24.03
N VAL A 196 -13.97 4.04 -24.67
CA VAL A 196 -13.68 5.34 -24.01
C VAL A 196 -14.70 5.63 -22.91
N ILE A 197 -15.98 5.33 -23.12
CA ILE A 197 -17.02 5.46 -22.08
C ILE A 197 -16.76 4.47 -20.94
N GLY A 198 -16.39 3.22 -21.24
CA GLY A 198 -16.06 2.21 -20.23
C GLY A 198 -14.91 2.65 -19.31
N GLN A 199 -13.80 3.12 -19.90
CA GLN A 199 -12.64 3.62 -19.15
C GLN A 199 -13.00 4.80 -18.23
N LEU A 200 -13.79 5.76 -18.72
CA LEU A 200 -14.24 6.90 -17.90
C LEU A 200 -15.22 6.47 -16.79
N ARG A 201 -16.05 5.45 -17.05
CA ARG A 201 -16.94 4.88 -16.05
C ARG A 201 -16.15 4.22 -14.92
N GLU A 202 -15.15 3.40 -15.23
CA GLU A 202 -14.26 2.79 -14.22
C GLU A 202 -13.58 3.85 -13.34
N GLU A 203 -13.07 4.95 -13.92
CA GLU A 203 -12.44 6.03 -13.15
C GLU A 203 -13.45 6.78 -12.24
N LEU A 204 -14.70 6.97 -12.70
CA LEU A 204 -15.77 7.62 -11.94
C LEU A 204 -16.36 6.73 -10.85
N ASP A 205 -16.52 5.43 -11.11
CA ASP A 205 -17.02 4.47 -10.15
C ASP A 205 -16.01 4.32 -8.99
N ARG A 206 -14.70 4.25 -9.28
CA ARG A 206 -13.61 4.34 -8.29
C ARG A 206 -13.64 5.65 -7.48
N LEU A 207 -13.97 6.77 -8.11
CA LEU A 207 -14.09 8.06 -7.42
C LEU A 207 -15.28 8.06 -6.44
N ALA A 208 -16.41 7.49 -6.84
CA ALA A 208 -17.60 7.34 -6.00
C ALA A 208 -17.38 6.35 -4.85
N GLU A 209 -16.70 5.23 -5.10
CA GLU A 209 -16.32 4.22 -4.11
C GLU A 209 -15.52 4.84 -2.94
N ILE A 210 -14.45 5.58 -3.26
CA ILE A 210 -13.61 6.28 -2.27
C ILE A 210 -14.44 7.21 -1.37
N VAL A 211 -15.32 8.01 -1.97
CA VAL A 211 -16.13 9.00 -1.24
C VAL A 211 -17.22 8.34 -0.39
N ASN A 212 -17.95 7.37 -0.96
CA ASN A 212 -19.02 6.67 -0.24
C ASN A 212 -18.47 5.86 0.94
N ARG A 213 -17.29 5.26 0.80
CA ARG A 213 -16.59 4.60 1.91
C ARG A 213 -16.19 5.57 3.01
N ASP A 214 -15.55 6.69 2.66
CA ASP A 214 -15.04 7.64 3.66
C ASP A 214 -16.21 8.31 4.42
N LEU A 215 -17.36 8.51 3.75
CA LEU A 215 -18.63 8.85 4.40
C LEU A 215 -19.15 7.75 5.33
N ALA A 216 -19.20 6.50 4.86
CA ALA A 216 -19.66 5.38 5.66
C ALA A 216 -18.78 5.17 6.91
N GLN A 217 -17.47 5.48 6.86
CA GLN A 217 -16.59 5.48 8.03
C GLN A 217 -16.89 6.63 9.00
N LYS A 218 -17.25 7.82 8.49
CA LYS A 218 -17.61 9.00 9.29
C LYS A 218 -18.95 8.85 10.02
N GLU A 219 -19.94 8.26 9.36
CA GLU A 219 -21.25 7.95 9.94
C GLU A 219 -21.22 6.66 10.78
N GLY A 220 -20.37 5.70 10.39
CA GLY A 220 -20.36 4.31 10.83
C GLY A 220 -19.70 4.00 12.17
N LYS A 221 -19.89 4.82 13.21
CA LYS A 221 -19.53 4.40 14.59
C LYS A 221 -20.41 3.24 15.13
N LYS A 222 -21.37 2.74 14.34
CA LYS A 222 -22.14 1.51 14.56
C LYS A 222 -22.54 0.88 13.22
N GLN A 223 -21.88 -0.19 12.80
CA GLN A 223 -22.49 -1.21 11.94
C GLN A 223 -22.17 -2.61 12.47
N VAL A 224 -23.23 -3.33 12.84
CA VAL A 224 -23.21 -4.77 13.11
C VAL A 224 -23.78 -5.45 11.86
N PRO A 225 -23.14 -6.47 11.28
CA PRO A 225 -23.69 -7.15 10.10
C PRO A 225 -25.00 -7.87 10.42
N GLY A 226 -26.05 -7.60 9.64
CA GLY A 226 -27.29 -8.38 9.66
C GLY A 226 -27.15 -9.68 8.84
N PRO A 227 -27.85 -10.77 9.20
CA PRO A 227 -27.71 -12.07 8.54
C PRO A 227 -28.58 -12.20 7.27
N SER A 228 -28.08 -12.93 6.27
CA SER A 228 -28.79 -13.29 5.03
C SER A 228 -28.58 -14.77 4.62
N GLN A 229 -29.49 -15.28 3.78
CA GLN A 229 -29.76 -16.70 3.47
C GLN A 229 -29.31 -17.07 2.03
N MET A 230 -29.15 -18.31 1.53
CA MET A 230 -29.14 -19.73 1.99
C MET A 230 -28.72 -20.61 0.75
N ALA A 231 -28.32 -21.89 0.75
CA ALA A 231 -28.11 -22.92 1.79
C ALA A 231 -27.09 -24.00 1.31
N LEU A 232 -25.98 -24.20 2.04
CA LEU A 232 -25.10 -25.39 1.93
C LEU A 232 -24.35 -25.67 3.25
N LEU A 233 -24.96 -25.31 4.38
CA LEU A 233 -24.25 -24.50 5.38
C LEU A 233 -24.03 -25.13 6.78
N HIS A 234 -24.53 -26.32 7.11
CA HIS A 234 -24.59 -26.77 8.52
C HIS A 234 -23.23 -26.96 9.25
N LYS A 235 -22.13 -27.30 8.57
CA LYS A 235 -20.79 -27.34 9.21
C LYS A 235 -20.08 -25.98 9.21
N GLN A 236 -20.32 -25.15 8.19
CA GLN A 236 -19.68 -23.84 8.05
C GLN A 236 -20.31 -22.80 8.98
N GLN A 237 -21.65 -22.80 9.14
CA GLN A 237 -22.36 -21.96 10.11
C GLN A 237 -21.94 -22.21 11.56
N ALA A 238 -21.76 -23.47 11.98
CA ALA A 238 -21.31 -23.77 13.34
C ALA A 238 -19.92 -23.16 13.63
N ARG A 239 -19.00 -23.23 12.65
CA ARG A 239 -17.67 -22.62 12.76
C ARG A 239 -17.73 -21.08 12.74
N ILE A 240 -18.53 -20.49 11.86
CA ILE A 240 -18.72 -19.03 11.81
C ILE A 240 -19.36 -18.50 13.12
N ALA A 241 -20.34 -19.22 13.67
CA ALA A 241 -20.96 -18.86 14.96
C ALA A 241 -19.96 -18.95 16.12
N GLN A 242 -19.10 -19.97 16.16
CA GLN A 242 -18.00 -20.05 17.14
C GLN A 242 -17.02 -18.88 16.99
N LEU A 243 -16.65 -18.52 15.75
CA LEU A 243 -15.81 -17.35 15.49
C LEU A 243 -16.49 -16.04 15.90
N ALA A 244 -17.81 -15.91 15.74
CA ALA A 244 -18.57 -14.75 16.18
C ALA A 244 -18.63 -14.59 17.71
N VAL A 245 -18.71 -15.70 18.45
CA VAL A 245 -18.62 -15.69 19.92
C VAL A 245 -17.21 -15.35 20.40
N ALA A 246 -16.18 -15.80 19.69
CA ALA A 246 -14.78 -15.50 20.00
C ALA A 246 -14.26 -14.17 19.41
N TYR A 247 -15.12 -13.37 18.77
CA TYR A 247 -14.72 -12.17 18.06
C TYR A 247 -14.47 -11.00 19.02
N ASP A 248 -13.19 -10.66 19.22
CA ASP A 248 -12.75 -9.48 19.97
C ASP A 248 -12.09 -8.48 19.01
N PRO A 249 -12.74 -7.36 18.62
CA PRO A 249 -12.26 -6.47 17.57
C PRO A 249 -10.97 -5.71 17.95
N PRO A 250 -10.30 -5.05 16.98
CA PRO A 250 -9.09 -4.26 17.22
C PRO A 250 -9.37 -2.87 17.82
N GLY A 251 -8.42 -2.37 18.60
CA GLY A 251 -8.32 -0.98 19.06
C GLY A 251 -9.56 -0.41 19.74
N ASP A 252 -10.02 0.74 19.26
CA ASP A 252 -11.13 1.52 19.82
C ASP A 252 -12.50 0.84 19.69
N LEU A 253 -12.62 -0.20 18.86
CA LEU A 253 -13.83 -0.99 18.70
C LEU A 253 -13.99 -2.05 19.81
N ARG A 254 -12.92 -2.32 20.58
CA ARG A 254 -12.90 -3.29 21.67
C ARG A 254 -13.60 -2.72 22.92
N THR A 255 -14.48 -3.51 23.52
CA THR A 255 -15.29 -3.06 24.69
C THR A 255 -14.46 -2.74 25.93
N GLN A 256 -13.29 -3.38 26.08
CA GLN A 256 -12.32 -3.11 27.15
C GLN A 256 -11.26 -2.07 26.76
N GLY A 257 -11.43 -1.41 25.60
CA GLY A 257 -10.42 -0.56 24.98
C GLY A 257 -9.26 -1.34 24.32
N PRO A 258 -8.28 -0.61 23.74
CA PRO A 258 -7.10 -1.19 23.10
C PRO A 258 -6.34 -2.17 23.99
N ARG A 259 -5.73 -3.21 23.39
CA ARG A 259 -4.90 -4.20 24.12
C ARG A 259 -3.58 -3.62 24.64
N HIS A 260 -3.04 -2.65 23.90
CA HIS A 260 -1.78 -1.96 24.13
C HIS A 260 -1.79 -0.63 23.35
N ASP A 261 -0.80 0.24 23.58
CA ASP A 261 -0.64 1.54 22.91
C ASP A 261 -0.68 1.47 21.36
N ASN A 262 -0.28 0.34 20.79
CA ASN A 262 -0.21 0.09 19.35
C ASN A 262 -1.40 -0.70 18.74
N ASP A 263 -2.51 -0.84 19.46
CA ASP A 263 -3.73 -1.53 18.97
C ASP A 263 -4.75 -0.49 18.43
N SER A 264 -4.86 -0.38 17.10
CA SER A 264 -5.86 0.47 16.42
C SER A 264 -6.74 -0.35 15.46
N SER A 265 -7.97 0.10 15.26
CA SER A 265 -8.86 -0.40 14.20
C SER A 265 -8.31 -0.10 12.81
N LYS A 266 -7.57 0.98 12.62
CA LYS A 266 -7.00 1.36 11.31
C LYS A 266 -5.53 0.93 11.19
N ILE A 267 -5.22 0.10 10.21
CA ILE A 267 -3.83 -0.34 9.96
C ILE A 267 -2.85 0.81 9.70
N SER A 268 -3.31 1.95 9.19
CA SER A 268 -2.48 3.14 8.95
C SER A 268 -1.97 3.81 10.22
N GLU A 269 -2.55 3.51 11.39
CA GLU A 269 -2.19 4.07 12.69
C GLU A 269 -1.29 3.12 13.50
N ILE A 270 -1.12 1.87 13.06
CA ILE A 270 -0.32 0.84 13.74
C ILE A 270 1.18 0.99 13.38
N ARG A 271 2.07 1.04 14.37
CA ARG A 271 3.53 0.97 14.14
C ARG A 271 3.93 -0.41 13.62
N ILE A 272 4.70 -0.46 12.53
CA ILE A 272 5.19 -1.72 11.94
C ILE A 272 6.04 -2.50 12.96
N ALA A 273 7.07 -1.87 13.52
CA ALA A 273 7.78 -2.41 14.68
C ALA A 273 6.86 -2.37 15.92
N PRO A 274 6.83 -3.44 16.75
CA PRO A 274 5.99 -3.47 17.93
C PRO A 274 6.57 -2.59 19.05
N THR A 275 5.70 -2.15 19.95
CA THR A 275 6.02 -1.29 21.09
C THR A 275 6.37 -2.11 22.33
N HIS A 276 6.86 -1.44 23.38
CA HIS A 276 7.10 -2.06 24.69
C HIS A 276 5.82 -2.72 25.24
N ASP A 277 4.71 -1.97 25.26
CA ASP A 277 3.43 -2.43 25.81
C ASP A 277 2.82 -3.56 24.96
N GLU A 278 3.01 -3.55 23.64
CA GLU A 278 2.60 -4.66 22.76
C GLU A 278 3.38 -5.94 23.03
N LEU A 279 4.70 -5.84 23.26
CA LEU A 279 5.55 -7.00 23.57
C LEU A 279 5.24 -7.61 24.94
N LEU A 280 4.65 -6.84 25.86
CA LEU A 280 4.28 -7.26 27.22
C LEU A 280 2.77 -7.47 27.41
N SER A 281 1.96 -7.29 26.36
CA SER A 281 0.52 -7.50 26.42
C SER A 281 0.19 -8.94 26.81
N SER A 282 -0.59 -9.09 27.88
CA SER A 282 -1.21 -10.37 28.27
C SER A 282 -2.43 -10.74 27.43
N SER A 283 -2.99 -9.78 26.68
CA SER A 283 -4.08 -10.02 25.73
C SER A 283 -3.54 -10.53 24.40
N SER A 284 -4.14 -11.60 23.87
CA SER A 284 -3.84 -12.11 22.54
C SER A 284 -4.05 -11.03 21.46
N PRO A 285 -3.18 -10.96 20.44
CA PRO A 285 -3.32 -10.00 19.34
C PRO A 285 -4.60 -10.26 18.54
N PHE A 286 -5.16 -9.20 17.94
CA PHE A 286 -6.25 -9.35 16.98
C PHE A 286 -5.71 -9.89 15.64
N LEU A 287 -5.98 -11.16 15.35
CA LEU A 287 -5.60 -11.83 14.10
C LEU A 287 -6.85 -12.14 13.25
N PRO A 288 -7.04 -11.47 12.11
CA PRO A 288 -8.15 -11.75 11.20
C PRO A 288 -8.16 -13.18 10.68
N VAL A 289 -9.35 -13.78 10.63
CA VAL A 289 -9.56 -15.09 10.00
C VAL A 289 -9.79 -14.90 8.50
N THR A 290 -9.03 -15.63 7.69
CA THR A 290 -9.02 -15.51 6.21
C THR A 290 -10.27 -16.05 5.51
N LEU A 291 -11.21 -16.65 6.24
CA LEU A 291 -12.50 -17.10 5.69
C LEU A 291 -13.38 -15.89 5.39
N SER A 292 -13.94 -15.81 4.18
CA SER A 292 -14.76 -14.67 3.72
C SER A 292 -15.92 -14.34 4.69
N ASP A 293 -16.58 -15.36 5.23
CA ASP A 293 -17.74 -15.17 6.12
C ASP A 293 -17.37 -15.00 7.61
N ALA A 294 -16.07 -15.02 7.95
CA ALA A 294 -15.65 -14.82 9.33
C ALA A 294 -15.95 -13.37 9.79
N PRO A 295 -16.26 -13.16 11.08
CA PRO A 295 -16.48 -11.83 11.64
C PRO A 295 -15.29 -10.89 11.41
N HIS A 296 -15.58 -9.66 11.01
CA HIS A 296 -14.60 -8.61 10.81
C HIS A 296 -15.23 -7.24 11.07
N HIS A 297 -14.39 -6.25 11.39
CA HIS A 297 -14.81 -4.86 11.64
C HIS A 297 -14.90 -4.02 10.35
N LEU A 298 -14.59 -4.63 9.21
CA LEU A 298 -14.62 -4.02 7.87
C LEU A 298 -15.58 -4.82 7.00
N PRO A 299 -16.21 -4.21 5.97
CA PRO A 299 -17.24 -4.87 5.19
C PRO A 299 -16.80 -6.23 4.62
N ALA A 300 -17.73 -7.18 4.55
CA ALA A 300 -17.51 -8.43 3.82
C ALA A 300 -17.25 -8.13 2.33
N HIS A 301 -16.47 -8.98 1.67
CA HIS A 301 -16.10 -8.82 0.26
C HIS A 301 -15.52 -7.44 -0.10
N SER A 302 -14.75 -6.83 0.81
CA SER A 302 -14.08 -5.54 0.60
C SER A 302 -12.56 -5.67 0.51
N MET A 303 -11.94 -4.78 -0.26
CA MET A 303 -10.48 -4.73 -0.38
C MET A 303 -9.84 -4.12 0.88
N GLU A 304 -10.55 -3.24 1.59
CA GLU A 304 -10.22 -2.76 2.93
C GLU A 304 -9.95 -3.94 3.88
N ARG A 305 -10.90 -4.89 3.95
CA ARG A 305 -10.77 -6.09 4.78
C ARG A 305 -9.62 -6.99 4.34
N HIS A 306 -9.42 -7.14 3.03
CA HIS A 306 -8.31 -7.94 2.50
C HIS A 306 -6.96 -7.31 2.91
N LEU A 307 -6.78 -6.01 2.74
CA LEU A 307 -5.55 -5.29 3.12
C LEU A 307 -5.31 -5.29 4.64
N ASP A 308 -6.35 -5.11 5.46
CA ASP A 308 -6.24 -5.23 6.93
C ASP A 308 -5.80 -6.64 7.35
N SER A 309 -6.43 -7.67 6.77
CA SER A 309 -6.10 -9.08 7.03
C SER A 309 -4.65 -9.40 6.66
N GLN A 310 -4.22 -9.05 5.45
CA GLN A 310 -2.85 -9.29 4.99
C GLN A 310 -1.83 -8.52 5.83
N PHE A 311 -2.11 -7.26 6.18
CA PHE A 311 -1.21 -6.46 7.02
C PHE A 311 -1.05 -7.07 8.42
N ARG A 312 -2.17 -7.40 9.10
CA ARG A 312 -2.12 -7.91 10.48
C ARG A 312 -1.44 -9.28 10.55
N LEU A 313 -1.73 -10.18 9.60
CA LEU A 313 -1.12 -11.51 9.56
C LEU A 313 0.38 -11.44 9.22
N LEU A 314 0.79 -10.70 8.18
CA LEU A 314 2.20 -10.54 7.82
C LEU A 314 3.00 -9.80 8.91
N ARG A 315 2.36 -8.87 9.64
CA ARG A 315 2.98 -8.19 10.78
C ARG A 315 3.14 -9.13 11.97
N GLU A 316 2.16 -9.98 12.24
CA GLU A 316 2.26 -10.97 13.32
C GLU A 316 3.40 -11.98 13.08
N GLU A 317 3.68 -12.39 11.82
CA GLU A 317 4.87 -13.22 11.52
C GLU A 317 6.19 -12.56 11.97
N LEU A 318 6.25 -11.23 11.96
CA LEU A 318 7.40 -10.43 12.42
C LEU A 318 7.37 -10.17 13.93
N VAL A 319 6.20 -10.02 14.54
CA VAL A 319 6.04 -9.67 15.97
C VAL A 319 6.04 -10.90 16.88
N ALA A 320 5.43 -12.01 16.46
CA ALA A 320 5.26 -13.20 17.30
C ALA A 320 6.57 -13.78 17.85
N PRO A 321 7.67 -13.94 17.07
CA PRO A 321 8.88 -14.54 17.60
C PRO A 321 9.55 -13.65 18.65
N ILE A 322 9.59 -12.33 18.42
CA ILE A 322 10.19 -11.38 19.36
C ILE A 322 9.33 -11.22 20.63
N ARG A 323 7.99 -11.20 20.52
CA ARG A 323 7.07 -11.19 21.66
C ARG A 323 7.26 -12.43 22.55
N SER A 324 7.28 -13.61 21.96
CA SER A 324 7.50 -14.88 22.69
C SER A 324 8.88 -14.95 23.35
N SER A 325 9.93 -14.46 22.69
CA SER A 325 11.28 -14.39 23.26
C SER A 325 11.40 -13.41 24.43
N ILE A 326 10.75 -12.25 24.34
CA ILE A 326 10.69 -11.29 25.45
C ILE A 326 9.88 -11.85 26.63
N ALA A 327 8.76 -12.53 26.38
CA ALA A 327 7.95 -13.15 27.42
C ALA A 327 8.75 -14.17 28.28
N VAL A 328 9.53 -15.06 27.65
CA VAL A 328 10.37 -16.01 28.42
C VAL A 328 11.54 -15.35 29.14
N ILE A 329 12.10 -14.25 28.59
CA ILE A 329 13.13 -13.44 29.27
C ILE A 329 12.54 -12.82 30.54
N PHE A 330 11.34 -12.24 30.45
CA PHE A 330 10.68 -11.61 31.60
C PHE A 330 10.33 -12.66 32.67
N ALA A 331 9.87 -13.84 32.29
CA ALA A 331 9.66 -14.96 33.22
C ALA A 331 10.96 -15.38 33.94
N ASP A 332 12.08 -15.53 33.21
CA ASP A 332 13.39 -15.86 33.78
C ASP A 332 13.95 -14.73 34.68
N LEU A 333 13.60 -13.46 34.43
CA LEU A 333 13.95 -12.32 35.29
C LEU A 333 13.12 -12.29 36.58
N GLU A 334 11.81 -12.52 36.52
CA GLU A 334 10.94 -12.59 37.69
C GLU A 334 11.31 -13.76 38.61
N GLU A 335 11.61 -14.93 38.04
CA GLU A 335 12.03 -16.09 38.83
C GLU A 335 13.40 -15.89 39.50
N ALA A 336 14.31 -15.17 38.84
CA ALA A 336 15.59 -14.76 39.43
C ALA A 336 15.39 -13.81 40.63
N LYS A 337 14.47 -12.84 40.54
CA LYS A 337 14.12 -11.94 41.67
C LYS A 337 13.57 -12.72 42.86
N LYS A 338 12.60 -13.61 42.63
CA LYS A 338 11.99 -14.44 43.69
C LYS A 338 13.02 -15.30 44.39
N SER A 339 13.92 -15.92 43.62
CA SER A 339 15.02 -16.75 44.15
C SER A 339 15.98 -15.92 45.02
N ALA A 340 16.33 -14.71 44.61
CA ALA A 340 17.19 -13.81 45.39
C ALA A 340 16.54 -13.36 46.71
N ALA A 341 15.22 -13.14 46.72
CA ALA A 341 14.49 -12.67 47.90
C ALA A 341 14.29 -13.74 49.00
N HIS A 342 14.26 -15.03 48.66
CA HIS A 342 13.88 -16.10 49.60
C HIS A 342 15.06 -16.91 50.19
N SER A 343 16.31 -16.48 49.96
CA SER A 343 17.55 -17.16 50.43
C SER A 343 17.73 -18.64 50.09
N HIS A 344 16.80 -19.25 49.34
CA HIS A 344 16.93 -20.62 48.85
C HIS A 344 17.94 -20.70 47.69
N HIS A 345 18.66 -21.82 47.59
CA HIS A 345 19.40 -22.20 46.38
C HIS A 345 18.41 -22.61 45.27
N GLY A 346 17.69 -21.63 44.73
CA GLY A 346 16.81 -21.80 43.57
C GLY A 346 17.60 -22.27 42.35
N ARG A 347 16.95 -23.08 41.50
CA ARG A 347 17.55 -23.57 40.25
C ARG A 347 17.82 -22.38 39.33
N ARG A 348 19.09 -22.09 39.00
CA ARG A 348 19.46 -20.97 38.12
C ARG A 348 18.65 -20.98 36.82
N THR A 349 18.11 -19.82 36.46
CA THR A 349 17.32 -19.63 35.25
C THR A 349 18.21 -19.73 34.00
N LYS A 350 17.62 -19.93 32.82
CA LYS A 350 18.42 -20.11 31.60
C LYS A 350 19.10 -18.81 31.18
N LEU A 351 18.44 -17.68 31.41
CA LEU A 351 19.01 -16.35 31.23
C LEU A 351 20.21 -16.12 32.15
N GLN A 352 20.14 -16.48 33.44
CA GLN A 352 21.30 -16.39 34.35
C GLN A 352 22.51 -17.18 33.83
N GLN A 353 22.28 -18.41 33.34
CA GLN A 353 23.34 -19.22 32.74
C GLN A 353 23.95 -18.57 31.48
N LEU A 354 23.17 -17.83 30.69
CA LEU A 354 23.70 -17.05 29.57
C LEU A 354 24.51 -15.83 30.03
N PHE A 355 24.16 -15.20 31.16
CA PHE A 355 24.98 -14.16 31.77
C PHE A 355 26.33 -14.69 32.26
N ASP A 356 26.36 -15.85 32.95
CA ASP A 356 27.61 -16.51 33.36
C ASP A 356 28.54 -16.78 32.16
N ASN A 357 27.97 -17.27 31.06
CA ASN A 357 28.69 -17.60 29.84
C ASN A 357 29.02 -16.36 28.96
N ARG A 358 28.52 -15.17 29.33
CA ARG A 358 28.58 -13.91 28.56
C ARG A 358 27.97 -14.05 27.14
N GLY A 359 26.69 -14.43 27.10
CA GLY A 359 25.88 -14.57 25.89
C GLY A 359 25.77 -16.00 25.35
N GLY A 360 24.93 -16.18 24.33
CA GLY A 360 24.72 -17.49 23.69
C GLY A 360 23.30 -17.67 23.12
N ALA A 361 22.95 -18.92 22.79
CA ALA A 361 21.63 -19.27 22.26
C ALA A 361 20.66 -19.64 23.39
N PHE A 362 19.52 -18.96 23.45
CA PHE A 362 18.37 -19.38 24.24
C PHE A 362 17.52 -20.35 23.42
N LYS A 363 17.00 -21.40 24.09
CA LYS A 363 16.11 -22.39 23.46
C LYS A 363 15.18 -23.02 24.50
N THR A 364 13.89 -23.11 24.25
CA THR A 364 12.96 -23.95 25.03
C THR A 364 12.61 -25.23 24.26
N SER A 365 11.88 -26.13 24.92
CA SER A 365 11.37 -27.38 24.35
C SER A 365 9.86 -27.42 24.53
N GLY A 366 9.12 -27.95 23.55
CA GLY A 366 7.66 -27.98 23.54
C GLY A 366 7.10 -27.54 22.20
N ILE A 367 5.77 -27.41 22.11
CA ILE A 367 5.07 -26.92 20.91
C ILE A 367 5.43 -25.44 20.67
N ASP A 368 5.39 -24.63 21.74
CA ASP A 368 5.75 -23.21 21.72
C ASP A 368 7.26 -23.00 21.98
N SER A 369 8.12 -23.79 21.33
CA SER A 369 9.56 -23.67 21.51
C SER A 369 10.11 -22.38 20.89
N VAL A 370 10.72 -21.51 21.71
CA VAL A 370 11.40 -20.30 21.23
C VAL A 370 12.90 -20.55 21.03
N PHE A 371 13.50 -19.84 20.08
CA PHE A 371 14.94 -19.89 19.79
C PHE A 371 15.45 -18.51 19.37
N PHE A 372 16.43 -17.98 20.10
CA PHE A 372 17.00 -16.65 19.89
C PHE A 372 18.41 -16.56 20.48
N HIS A 373 19.11 -15.45 20.24
CA HIS A 373 20.44 -15.20 20.81
C HIS A 373 20.43 -14.03 21.79
N VAL A 374 21.19 -14.18 22.88
CA VAL A 374 21.41 -13.15 23.91
C VAL A 374 22.85 -12.68 23.83
N TYR A 375 23.06 -11.37 23.81
CA TYR A 375 24.37 -10.73 23.85
C TYR A 375 24.47 -9.83 25.09
N THR A 376 25.32 -10.20 26.03
CA THR A 376 25.41 -9.58 27.36
C THR A 376 26.30 -8.34 27.39
N GLY A 377 26.26 -7.62 28.51
CA GLY A 377 27.21 -6.53 28.79
C GLY A 377 27.07 -5.36 27.81
N ALA A 378 25.83 -5.08 27.36
CA ALA A 378 25.52 -4.01 26.45
C ALA A 378 25.82 -2.66 27.11
N THR A 379 26.58 -1.82 26.41
CA THR A 379 26.99 -0.49 26.88
C THR A 379 26.95 0.50 25.73
N PHE A 380 26.44 1.72 25.96
CA PHE A 380 26.51 2.79 24.96
C PHE A 380 27.95 3.24 24.74
N THR A 381 28.27 3.70 23.54
CA THR A 381 29.62 4.14 23.17
C THR A 381 29.65 5.55 22.58
N TYR A 382 28.87 5.80 21.54
CA TYR A 382 28.66 7.10 20.91
C TYR A 382 27.27 7.15 20.27
N ALA A 383 26.77 8.35 20.00
CA ALA A 383 25.69 8.57 19.06
C ALA A 383 26.26 9.30 17.83
N ALA A 384 25.85 8.89 16.62
CA ALA A 384 26.36 9.43 15.36
C ALA A 384 25.21 9.68 14.38
N ALA A 385 25.06 10.94 13.94
CA ALA A 385 24.09 11.32 12.93
C ALA A 385 24.59 10.93 11.53
N GLU A 386 23.78 10.17 10.79
CA GLU A 386 24.01 9.88 9.37
C GLU A 386 23.10 10.75 8.49
N LYS A 387 23.14 10.55 7.16
CA LYS A 387 22.39 11.37 6.19
C LYS A 387 20.87 11.39 6.37
N ARG A 388 20.29 10.47 7.16
CA ARG A 388 18.83 10.32 7.35
C ARG A 388 18.39 9.90 8.75
N ASP A 389 19.25 9.27 9.55
CA ASP A 389 18.92 8.74 10.87
C ASP A 389 20.04 9.01 11.88
N LEU A 390 19.69 8.99 13.17
CA LEU A 390 20.66 8.93 14.26
C LEU A 390 20.95 7.46 14.57
N THR A 391 22.24 7.12 14.76
CA THR A 391 22.66 5.76 15.13
C THR A 391 23.33 5.77 16.50
N VAL A 392 22.97 4.80 17.32
CA VAL A 392 23.56 4.56 18.64
C VAL A 392 24.56 3.41 18.53
N GLY A 393 25.79 3.67 18.92
CA GLY A 393 26.84 2.66 19.08
C GLY A 393 26.64 1.88 20.37
N ILE A 394 26.54 0.55 20.26
CA ILE A 394 26.44 -0.37 21.39
C ILE A 394 27.63 -1.31 21.36
N ARG A 395 28.28 -1.49 22.51
CA ARG A 395 29.30 -2.51 22.73
C ARG A 395 28.73 -3.63 23.58
N ILE A 396 28.90 -4.86 23.13
CA ILE A 396 28.42 -6.11 23.74
C ILE A 396 29.58 -7.07 23.96
N ASP A 397 29.36 -8.09 24.79
CA ASP A 397 30.26 -9.24 24.87
C ASP A 397 30.16 -10.08 23.59
N THR A 398 31.32 -10.43 23.02
CA THR A 398 31.43 -11.40 21.91
C THR A 398 30.93 -12.78 22.38
N PRO A 399 30.10 -13.55 21.66
CA PRO A 399 29.58 -14.84 22.14
C PRO A 399 30.69 -15.85 22.54
N PRO A 400 30.46 -16.72 23.55
CA PRO A 400 31.48 -17.67 24.03
C PRO A 400 31.76 -18.82 23.05
N ASN A 401 30.76 -19.20 22.25
CA ASN A 401 30.78 -20.44 21.47
C ASN A 401 31.26 -20.19 20.03
N GLY A 402 32.19 -21.03 19.58
CA GLY A 402 32.77 -20.96 18.23
C GLY A 402 33.96 -20.00 18.12
N ALA A 403 34.34 -19.68 16.89
CA ALA A 403 35.53 -18.89 16.58
C ALA A 403 35.47 -17.40 16.98
N ALA A 404 34.34 -16.93 17.54
CA ALA A 404 34.10 -15.52 17.85
C ALA A 404 35.17 -14.91 18.80
N ARG A 405 35.61 -15.68 19.82
CA ARG A 405 36.63 -15.28 20.80
C ARG A 405 38.04 -15.87 20.52
N ASP A 406 38.24 -16.53 19.38
CA ASP A 406 39.52 -17.22 19.08
C ASP A 406 40.71 -16.23 19.19
N LYS A 407 41.87 -16.73 19.59
CA LYS A 407 43.10 -15.92 19.66
C LYS A 407 43.52 -15.47 18.25
N ASP A 408 43.31 -16.33 17.24
CA ASP A 408 43.55 -16.03 15.83
C ASP A 408 42.55 -14.98 15.31
N VAL A 409 43.07 -13.84 14.88
CA VAL A 409 42.31 -12.73 14.29
C VAL A 409 41.54 -13.20 13.04
N SER A 410 42.12 -14.07 12.22
CA SER A 410 41.54 -14.51 10.95
C SER A 410 40.24 -15.28 11.18
N LYS A 411 40.24 -16.19 12.15
CA LYS A 411 39.06 -16.96 12.55
C LYS A 411 37.96 -16.09 13.17
N ARG A 412 38.31 -15.05 13.94
CA ARG A 412 37.33 -14.06 14.44
C ARG A 412 36.70 -13.27 13.28
N LEU A 413 37.50 -12.84 12.31
CA LEU A 413 37.03 -12.13 11.12
C LEU A 413 36.09 -13.01 10.28
N GLU A 414 36.47 -14.28 10.05
CA GLU A 414 35.66 -15.24 9.31
C GLU A 414 34.33 -15.53 10.02
N TYR A 415 34.35 -15.73 11.34
CA TYR A 415 33.13 -15.88 12.14
C TYR A 415 32.17 -14.72 11.89
N TRP A 416 32.59 -13.47 12.11
CA TRP A 416 31.70 -12.32 11.99
C TRP A 416 31.28 -11.99 10.55
N ARG A 417 32.07 -12.38 9.54
CA ARG A 417 31.70 -12.23 8.12
C ARG A 417 30.64 -13.24 7.67
N ASN A 418 30.69 -14.46 8.19
CA ASN A 418 29.80 -15.57 7.79
C ASN A 418 28.61 -15.76 8.74
N ASN A 419 28.62 -15.13 9.91
CA ASN A 419 27.57 -15.22 10.92
C ASN A 419 26.34 -14.37 10.53
N ARG A 420 25.22 -15.05 10.28
CA ARG A 420 23.92 -14.42 10.01
C ARG A 420 23.17 -13.96 11.27
N ARG A 421 23.87 -13.31 12.21
CA ARG A 421 23.26 -12.75 13.44
C ARG A 421 23.75 -11.33 13.60
N LEU A 422 22.88 -10.45 14.10
CA LEU A 422 23.07 -9.01 14.05
C LEU A 422 23.37 -8.52 12.61
N GLU A 423 22.70 -9.11 11.60
CA GLU A 423 22.80 -8.66 10.21
C GLU A 423 22.24 -7.25 10.04
N CYS A 424 22.79 -6.50 9.07
CA CYS A 424 22.29 -5.16 8.74
C CYS A 424 20.82 -5.26 8.27
N GLY A 425 19.94 -4.46 8.88
CA GLY A 425 18.50 -4.54 8.66
C GLY A 425 17.75 -5.49 9.60
N SER A 426 18.41 -6.19 10.53
CA SER A 426 17.74 -7.07 11.50
C SER A 426 17.16 -6.32 12.71
N LEU A 427 16.00 -6.79 13.16
CA LEU A 427 15.29 -6.34 14.37
C LEU A 427 15.95 -6.93 15.61
N VAL A 428 16.44 -6.07 16.50
CA VAL A 428 17.10 -6.47 17.75
C VAL A 428 16.49 -5.68 18.90
N ALA A 429 16.18 -6.38 20.00
CA ALA A 429 15.75 -5.72 21.22
C ALA A 429 16.95 -5.41 22.12
N LEU A 430 17.02 -4.18 22.62
CA LEU A 430 17.82 -3.82 23.79
C LEU A 430 16.92 -3.94 25.02
N VAL A 431 17.26 -4.88 25.90
CA VAL A 431 16.64 -4.98 27.23
C VAL A 431 17.54 -4.27 28.23
N VAL A 432 16.99 -3.29 28.94
CA VAL A 432 17.67 -2.57 30.02
C VAL A 432 16.93 -2.89 31.31
N VAL A 433 17.62 -3.49 32.27
CA VAL A 433 17.09 -3.72 33.62
C VAL A 433 17.70 -2.67 34.54
N ASP A 434 16.87 -1.86 35.20
CA ASP A 434 17.29 -0.91 36.23
C ASP A 434 16.54 -1.20 37.54
N SER A 435 17.29 -1.47 38.61
CA SER A 435 16.74 -1.73 39.94
C SER A 435 15.70 -2.86 39.94
N GLY A 436 15.93 -3.84 39.05
CA GLY A 436 15.04 -4.97 38.78
C GLY A 436 13.91 -4.70 37.78
N SER A 437 13.65 -3.47 37.34
CA SER A 437 12.60 -3.17 36.35
C SER A 437 13.13 -3.30 34.91
N PRO A 438 12.70 -4.30 34.11
CA PRO A 438 13.09 -4.43 32.72
C PRO A 438 12.27 -3.51 31.79
N LYS A 439 12.97 -2.69 30.99
CA LYS A 439 12.44 -2.02 29.80
C LYS A 439 12.96 -2.70 28.53
N VAL A 440 12.17 -2.65 27.46
CA VAL A 440 12.54 -3.19 26.13
C VAL A 440 12.44 -2.09 25.09
N PHE A 441 13.51 -1.89 24.34
CA PHE A 441 13.57 -0.94 23.23
C PHE A 441 13.96 -1.67 21.95
N LEU A 442 13.25 -1.42 20.85
CA LEU A 442 13.56 -2.06 19.57
C LEU A 442 14.37 -1.13 18.66
N GLY A 443 15.32 -1.74 17.94
CA GLY A 443 16.09 -1.06 16.92
C GLY A 443 16.51 -1.99 15.78
N VAL A 444 16.96 -1.37 14.69
CA VAL A 444 17.48 -2.03 13.50
C VAL A 444 18.99 -1.91 13.49
N VAL A 445 19.70 -3.02 13.24
CA VAL A 445 21.16 -2.99 13.11
C VAL A 445 21.56 -2.24 11.83
N SER A 446 22.40 -1.21 11.99
CA SER A 446 22.97 -0.40 10.90
C SER A 446 24.40 -0.81 10.54
N SER A 447 25.06 -1.61 11.39
CA SER A 447 26.37 -2.20 11.11
C SER A 447 26.28 -3.36 10.13
N THR A 448 27.23 -3.44 9.21
CA THR A 448 27.45 -4.59 8.33
C THR A 448 28.26 -5.69 9.05
N SER A 449 28.26 -6.90 8.50
CA SER A 449 29.14 -7.99 8.95
C SER A 449 30.64 -7.64 8.85
N ARG A 450 31.01 -6.69 7.98
CA ARG A 450 32.38 -6.15 7.90
C ARG A 450 32.70 -5.25 9.10
N ASP A 451 31.78 -4.37 9.50
CA ASP A 451 31.96 -3.49 10.66
C ASP A 451 32.10 -4.29 11.96
N LEU A 452 31.27 -5.33 12.12
CA LEU A 452 31.37 -6.29 13.23
C LEU A 452 32.71 -7.02 13.24
N ALA A 453 33.16 -7.51 12.09
CA ALA A 453 34.45 -8.18 11.96
C ALA A 453 35.63 -7.23 12.28
N ASP A 454 35.60 -5.99 11.78
CA ASP A 454 36.65 -5.01 12.06
C ASP A 454 36.66 -4.56 13.53
N SER A 455 35.51 -4.49 14.19
CA SER A 455 35.46 -4.33 15.65
C SER A 455 36.06 -5.55 16.39
N ALA A 456 35.75 -6.78 15.97
CA ALA A 456 36.29 -8.01 16.55
C ALA A 456 37.79 -8.23 16.25
N ARG A 457 38.34 -7.53 15.25
CA ARG A 457 39.79 -7.46 15.00
C ARG A 457 40.50 -6.86 16.22
N MET A 458 39.97 -5.74 16.73
CA MET A 458 40.57 -4.93 17.79
C MET A 458 40.41 -5.54 19.19
N ASN A 459 39.37 -6.33 19.43
CA ASN A 459 39.10 -6.95 20.74
C ASN A 459 38.38 -8.30 20.55
N ASN A 460 38.86 -9.36 21.21
CA ASN A 460 38.24 -10.69 21.13
C ASN A 460 37.13 -10.90 22.18
N GLN A 461 37.08 -10.13 23.27
CA GLN A 461 36.06 -10.26 24.32
C GLN A 461 34.81 -9.42 24.07
N LYS A 462 34.95 -8.26 23.41
CA LYS A 462 33.84 -7.35 23.12
C LYS A 462 33.83 -6.91 21.66
N VAL A 463 32.63 -6.83 21.09
CA VAL A 463 32.37 -6.31 19.75
C VAL A 463 31.45 -5.09 19.85
N GLN A 464 31.54 -4.19 18.89
CA GLN A 464 30.74 -2.97 18.80
C GLN A 464 29.95 -2.95 17.50
N LEU A 465 28.68 -2.59 17.61
CA LEU A 465 27.74 -2.41 16.50
C LEU A 465 27.04 -1.06 16.60
N ARG A 466 26.38 -0.65 15.52
CA ARG A 466 25.50 0.52 15.46
C ARG A 466 24.06 0.07 15.21
N MET A 467 23.12 0.73 15.88
CA MET A 467 21.68 0.50 15.72
C MET A 467 20.94 1.84 15.61
N SER A 468 19.89 1.88 14.80
CA SER A 468 18.88 2.95 14.84
C SER A 468 17.68 2.45 15.64
N PHE A 469 17.18 3.24 16.60
CA PHE A 469 16.10 2.85 17.50
C PHE A 469 14.78 3.50 17.10
N PHE A 470 13.66 2.80 17.29
CA PHE A 470 12.34 3.39 16.99
C PHE A 470 11.85 4.37 18.05
N ASP A 471 12.42 4.30 19.26
CA ASP A 471 12.02 5.12 20.40
C ASP A 471 13.18 6.07 20.80
N PRO A 472 12.98 7.41 20.75
CA PRO A 472 14.06 8.38 20.96
C PRO A 472 14.58 8.43 22.41
N GLU A 473 13.94 7.73 23.36
CA GLU A 473 14.46 7.56 24.72
C GLU A 473 15.89 6.98 24.69
N VAL A 474 16.15 5.97 23.84
CA VAL A 474 17.47 5.32 23.75
C VAL A 474 18.55 6.27 23.21
N GLU A 475 18.18 7.12 22.24
CA GLU A 475 19.08 8.12 21.67
C GLU A 475 19.46 9.17 22.73
N LEU A 476 18.49 9.61 23.54
CA LEU A 476 18.71 10.52 24.66
C LEU A 476 19.57 9.86 25.76
N MET A 477 19.35 8.59 26.08
CA MET A 477 20.19 7.82 27.03
C MET A 477 21.64 7.75 26.54
N ALA A 478 21.85 7.46 25.25
CA ALA A 478 23.18 7.38 24.64
C ALA A 478 23.89 8.74 24.60
N LEU A 479 23.19 9.82 24.22
CA LEU A 479 23.71 11.19 24.19
C LEU A 479 24.10 11.68 25.61
N ARG A 480 23.30 11.34 26.62
CA ARG A 480 23.60 11.62 28.04
C ARG A 480 24.68 10.72 28.63
N ARG A 481 25.18 9.73 27.87
CA ARG A 481 26.11 8.68 28.33
C ARG A 481 25.60 7.95 29.58
N GLN A 482 24.29 7.72 29.65
CA GLN A 482 23.67 7.04 30.78
C GLN A 482 24.25 5.62 30.94
N ALA A 483 24.64 5.28 32.15
CA ALA A 483 25.18 3.96 32.45
C ALA A 483 24.06 2.92 32.41
N ILE A 484 24.00 2.13 31.34
CA ILE A 484 23.19 0.89 31.28
C ILE A 484 23.91 -0.32 31.88
N GLN A 485 25.06 -0.10 32.51
CA GLN A 485 25.78 -1.10 33.31
C GLN A 485 26.30 -0.41 34.58
N ALA A 486 25.71 -0.75 35.72
CA ALA A 486 26.00 -0.23 37.07
C ALA A 486 25.63 -1.32 38.10
N ASP A 487 25.83 -1.08 39.40
CA ASP A 487 25.65 -2.11 40.44
C ASP A 487 24.24 -2.74 40.44
N ASN A 488 23.20 -1.92 40.18
CA ASN A 488 21.80 -2.35 40.11
C ASN A 488 21.20 -2.27 38.68
N ALA A 489 22.01 -2.01 37.65
CA ALA A 489 21.51 -1.85 36.27
C ALA A 489 22.37 -2.61 35.25
N TYR A 490 21.74 -3.28 34.29
CA TYR A 490 22.45 -4.02 33.23
C TYR A 490 21.66 -4.06 31.92
N GLY A 491 22.40 -4.08 30.81
CA GLY A 491 21.86 -4.12 29.45
C GLY A 491 22.27 -5.38 28.70
N PHE A 492 21.39 -5.87 27.84
CA PHE A 492 21.68 -6.97 26.91
C PHE A 492 20.85 -6.84 25.62
N LEU A 493 21.36 -7.41 24.53
CA LEU A 493 20.64 -7.50 23.27
C LEU A 493 20.00 -8.88 23.07
N VAL A 494 18.85 -8.91 22.41
CA VAL A 494 18.09 -10.11 22.04
C VAL A 494 17.88 -10.10 20.52
N ASP A 495 18.45 -11.09 19.85
CA ASP A 495 18.37 -11.25 18.38
C ASP A 495 17.57 -12.52 18.03
N ASN A 496 16.45 -12.31 17.32
CA ASN A 496 15.57 -13.38 16.83
C ASN A 496 15.88 -13.75 15.36
N ASN A 497 16.91 -13.16 14.76
CA ASN A 497 17.26 -13.29 13.34
C ASN A 497 16.12 -12.87 12.39
N ILE A 498 15.42 -11.80 12.74
CA ILE A 498 14.31 -11.22 11.96
C ILE A 498 14.84 -10.07 11.13
N VAL A 499 14.88 -10.19 9.81
CA VAL A 499 15.31 -9.10 8.91
C VAL A 499 14.16 -8.11 8.71
N TYR A 500 14.07 -7.11 9.59
CA TYR A 500 13.02 -6.07 9.57
C TYR A 500 12.89 -5.39 8.21
N GLU A 501 14.02 -5.02 7.60
CA GLU A 501 14.05 -4.32 6.31
C GLU A 501 13.63 -5.21 5.12
N ALA A 502 13.56 -6.53 5.28
CA ALA A 502 12.98 -7.41 4.27
C ALA A 502 11.45 -7.33 4.25
N THR A 503 10.80 -7.14 5.42
CA THR A 503 9.33 -7.17 5.55
C THR A 503 8.71 -5.77 5.61
N ARG A 504 9.41 -4.79 6.21
CA ARG A 504 8.93 -3.40 6.38
C ARG A 504 8.39 -2.76 5.09
N PRO A 505 9.03 -2.87 3.91
CA PRO A 505 8.53 -2.24 2.69
C PRO A 505 7.15 -2.75 2.26
N PHE A 506 6.88 -4.05 2.46
CA PHE A 506 5.59 -4.67 2.14
C PHE A 506 4.51 -4.20 3.12
N LEU A 507 4.80 -4.24 4.42
CA LEU A 507 3.89 -3.76 5.47
C LEU A 507 3.56 -2.27 5.28
N ALA A 508 4.56 -1.42 5.04
CA ALA A 508 4.36 0.00 4.74
C ALA A 508 3.53 0.23 3.47
N ARG A 509 3.65 -0.65 2.45
CA ARG A 509 2.80 -0.57 1.26
C ARG A 509 1.36 -0.94 1.58
N LEU A 510 1.11 -2.02 2.31
CA LEU A 510 -0.25 -2.43 2.71
C LEU A 510 -0.97 -1.32 3.52
N GLN A 511 -0.27 -0.64 4.43
CA GLN A 511 -0.82 0.48 5.21
C GLN A 511 -1.17 1.73 4.39
N THR A 512 -0.49 1.95 3.27
CA THR A 512 -0.59 3.19 2.47
C THR A 512 -1.32 3.00 1.15
N MET A 513 -1.64 1.76 0.77
CA MET A 513 -2.36 1.45 -0.45
C MET A 513 -3.82 1.89 -0.34
N GLU A 514 -4.30 2.61 -1.35
CA GLU A 514 -5.72 2.89 -1.51
C GLU A 514 -6.42 1.59 -1.98
N PRO A 515 -7.47 1.11 -1.30
CA PRO A 515 -8.15 -0.14 -1.65
C PRO A 515 -8.64 -0.19 -3.11
N ALA A 516 -9.24 0.89 -3.60
CA ALA A 516 -9.70 1.01 -4.99
C ALA A 516 -8.55 1.12 -6.03
N ASP A 517 -7.29 1.15 -5.59
CA ASP A 517 -6.11 1.11 -6.45
C ASP A 517 -5.52 -0.30 -6.57
N VAL A 518 -6.05 -1.29 -5.86
CA VAL A 518 -5.58 -2.67 -5.92
C VAL A 518 -6.01 -3.32 -7.24
N PRO A 519 -5.06 -3.74 -8.10
CA PRO A 519 -5.40 -4.46 -9.32
C PRO A 519 -6.17 -5.74 -8.99
N PHE A 520 -7.10 -6.13 -9.86
CA PHE A 520 -7.87 -7.37 -9.72
C PHE A 520 -8.76 -7.45 -8.47
N ALA A 521 -9.10 -6.32 -7.82
CA ALA A 521 -9.88 -6.30 -6.58
C ALA A 521 -11.14 -7.20 -6.62
N ARG A 522 -11.94 -7.10 -7.70
CA ARG A 522 -13.12 -7.97 -7.95
C ARG A 522 -12.87 -9.48 -7.91
N TYR A 523 -11.64 -9.93 -8.14
CA TYR A 523 -11.26 -11.36 -8.09
C TYR A 523 -10.55 -11.72 -6.77
N LEU A 524 -10.24 -10.74 -5.91
CA LEU A 524 -9.52 -10.91 -4.64
C LEU A 524 -10.43 -10.74 -3.41
N THR A 525 -11.61 -10.14 -3.58
CA THR A 525 -12.60 -9.89 -2.51
C THR A 525 -13.69 -10.95 -2.42
N ASP A 526 -14.03 -11.58 -3.53
CA ASP A 526 -15.13 -12.54 -3.63
C ASP A 526 -14.68 -13.94 -3.16
N GLY A 527 -15.52 -14.59 -2.34
CA GLY A 527 -15.18 -15.84 -1.67
C GLY A 527 -15.14 -17.08 -2.56
N SER A 528 -15.69 -17.00 -3.77
CA SER A 528 -15.76 -18.11 -4.73
C SER A 528 -15.48 -17.62 -6.15
N LEU A 529 -14.30 -17.97 -6.68
CA LEU A 529 -13.94 -17.70 -8.08
C LEU A 529 -14.80 -18.49 -9.09
N ALA A 530 -15.58 -19.48 -8.65
CA ALA A 530 -16.37 -20.34 -9.53
C ALA A 530 -17.61 -19.64 -10.12
N GLU A 531 -18.10 -18.58 -9.47
CA GLU A 531 -19.31 -17.85 -9.86
C GLU A 531 -19.00 -16.52 -10.57
N ILE A 532 -17.72 -16.13 -10.65
CA ILE A 532 -17.30 -14.83 -11.20
C ILE A 532 -16.95 -14.96 -12.69
N GLU A 533 -17.61 -14.17 -13.52
CA GLU A 533 -17.24 -14.03 -14.93
C GLU A 533 -15.93 -13.22 -15.06
N VAL A 534 -14.82 -13.90 -15.39
CA VAL A 534 -13.53 -13.25 -15.60
C VAL A 534 -13.54 -12.48 -16.93
N SER A 535 -13.35 -11.16 -16.86
CA SER A 535 -13.37 -10.27 -18.02
C SER A 535 -12.20 -10.50 -18.99
N LEU A 536 -12.36 -10.05 -20.23
CA LEU A 536 -11.26 -9.97 -21.22
C LEU A 536 -10.14 -9.01 -20.76
N PRO A 537 -8.86 -9.28 -21.05
CA PRO A 537 -7.77 -8.36 -20.77
C PRO A 537 -8.00 -6.99 -21.43
N LYS A 538 -7.86 -5.89 -20.67
CA LYS A 538 -8.20 -4.52 -21.15
C LYS A 538 -7.55 -4.16 -22.49
N TYR A 539 -6.29 -4.52 -22.71
CA TYR A 539 -5.58 -4.25 -23.98
C TYR A 539 -6.20 -5.00 -25.18
N ALA A 540 -6.79 -6.19 -24.95
CA ALA A 540 -7.43 -6.99 -25.98
C ALA A 540 -8.83 -6.50 -26.36
N THR A 541 -9.39 -5.55 -25.59
CA THR A 541 -10.65 -4.85 -25.92
C THR A 541 -10.48 -3.67 -26.88
N ALA A 542 -9.23 -3.33 -27.25
CA ALA A 542 -8.96 -2.25 -28.18
C ALA A 542 -9.58 -2.53 -29.58
N PRO A 543 -10.11 -1.51 -30.28
CA PRO A 543 -10.64 -1.69 -31.62
C PRO A 543 -9.63 -2.36 -32.55
N ASP A 544 -10.10 -3.39 -33.24
CA ASP A 544 -9.37 -4.16 -34.26
C ASP A 544 -8.11 -4.88 -33.75
N PHE A 545 -7.96 -5.00 -32.42
CA PHE A 545 -6.93 -5.84 -31.80
C PHE A 545 -7.17 -7.32 -32.10
N ARG A 546 -6.09 -8.04 -32.46
CA ARG A 546 -6.07 -9.49 -32.63
C ARG A 546 -4.74 -10.07 -32.17
N PHE A 547 -4.78 -11.26 -31.59
CA PHE A 547 -3.56 -12.00 -31.26
C PHE A 547 -3.00 -12.71 -32.48
N LYS A 548 -1.72 -12.49 -32.79
CA LYS A 548 -1.00 -13.17 -33.85
C LYS A 548 -0.46 -14.50 -33.35
N LEU A 549 -1.25 -15.57 -33.51
CA LEU A 549 -0.94 -16.90 -32.97
C LEU A 549 -0.02 -17.74 -33.86
N LYS A 550 0.27 -17.28 -35.08
CA LYS A 550 1.09 -17.98 -36.08
C LYS A 550 2.48 -18.41 -35.56
N CYS A 551 3.06 -17.68 -34.61
CA CYS A 551 4.35 -18.00 -33.99
C CYS A 551 4.35 -19.28 -33.13
N LEU A 552 3.17 -19.80 -32.78
CA LEU A 552 3.01 -21.05 -32.01
C LEU A 552 2.91 -22.29 -32.91
N ALA A 553 2.82 -22.12 -34.23
CA ALA A 553 2.73 -23.23 -35.17
C ALA A 553 4.07 -24.01 -35.28
N LYS A 554 3.99 -25.34 -35.31
CA LYS A 554 5.15 -26.26 -35.43
C LYS A 554 5.96 -26.05 -36.70
N ASN A 555 5.30 -25.63 -37.79
CA ASN A 555 5.95 -25.08 -38.98
C ASN A 555 5.14 -23.87 -39.45
N ILE A 556 5.75 -22.69 -39.34
CA ILE A 556 5.18 -21.36 -39.63
C ILE A 556 4.91 -21.16 -41.12
N GLU A 557 5.56 -21.90 -42.02
CA GLU A 557 5.33 -21.79 -43.47
C GLU A 557 4.24 -22.75 -43.94
N ALA A 558 4.16 -23.94 -43.35
CA ALA A 558 3.23 -25.00 -43.77
C ALA A 558 1.85 -24.96 -43.09
N HIS A 559 1.73 -24.39 -41.89
CA HIS A 559 0.47 -24.40 -41.14
C HIS A 559 -0.13 -23.00 -40.97
N HIS A 560 -1.45 -22.93 -41.06
CA HIS A 560 -2.20 -21.70 -40.83
C HIS A 560 -2.86 -21.73 -39.43
N VAL A 561 -2.37 -20.89 -38.54
CA VAL A 561 -3.08 -20.50 -37.30
C VAL A 561 -3.54 -19.05 -37.49
N ALA A 562 -4.84 -18.83 -37.45
CA ALA A 562 -5.47 -17.55 -37.71
C ALA A 562 -5.23 -16.53 -36.58
N ASP A 563 -5.29 -15.24 -36.92
CA ASP A 563 -5.25 -14.16 -35.93
C ASP A 563 -6.56 -14.16 -35.11
N MET A 564 -6.44 -14.29 -33.78
CA MET A 564 -7.58 -14.45 -32.88
C MET A 564 -8.16 -13.10 -32.43
N ASP A 565 -9.39 -12.82 -32.82
CA ASP A 565 -10.23 -11.72 -32.31
C ASP A 565 -10.99 -12.20 -31.07
N VAL A 566 -10.63 -11.70 -29.88
CA VAL A 566 -11.24 -12.13 -28.61
C VAL A 566 -12.69 -11.68 -28.42
N SER A 567 -13.21 -10.79 -29.28
CA SER A 567 -14.62 -10.43 -29.27
C SER A 567 -15.52 -11.50 -29.90
N GLN A 568 -14.93 -12.51 -30.56
CA GLN A 568 -15.64 -13.55 -31.31
C GLN A 568 -15.37 -14.94 -30.71
N ALA A 569 -16.37 -15.53 -30.04
CA ALA A 569 -16.25 -16.86 -29.43
C ALA A 569 -15.85 -17.96 -30.46
N SER A 570 -16.31 -17.83 -31.70
CA SER A 570 -15.94 -18.71 -32.81
C SER A 570 -14.45 -18.60 -33.18
N ALA A 571 -13.86 -17.40 -33.13
CA ALA A 571 -12.45 -17.20 -33.39
C ALA A 571 -11.58 -17.79 -32.26
N ILE A 572 -12.03 -17.67 -31.00
CA ILE A 572 -11.36 -18.31 -29.85
C ILE A 572 -11.37 -19.83 -29.99
N GLN A 573 -12.52 -20.44 -30.33
CA GLN A 573 -12.61 -21.89 -30.49
C GLN A 573 -11.85 -22.39 -31.73
N SER A 574 -11.85 -21.64 -32.83
CA SER A 574 -11.06 -21.97 -34.03
C SER A 574 -9.56 -21.88 -33.76
N ALA A 575 -9.11 -20.87 -33.01
CA ALA A 575 -7.72 -20.73 -32.58
C ALA A 575 -7.29 -21.89 -31.66
N ARG A 576 -8.11 -22.28 -30.68
CA ARG A 576 -7.87 -23.46 -29.84
C ARG A 576 -7.66 -24.71 -30.70
N GLN A 577 -8.57 -24.99 -31.64
CA GLN A 577 -8.47 -26.17 -32.49
C GLN A 577 -7.21 -26.15 -33.37
N GLN A 578 -6.92 -25.03 -34.05
CA GLN A 578 -5.72 -24.89 -34.87
C GLN A 578 -4.42 -25.03 -34.07
N LEU A 579 -4.41 -24.61 -32.80
CA LEU A 579 -3.27 -24.83 -31.92
C LEU A 579 -3.12 -26.31 -31.53
N LEU A 580 -4.20 -27.03 -31.23
CA LEU A 580 -4.16 -28.47 -30.98
C LEU A 580 -3.62 -29.26 -32.19
N ASP A 581 -4.07 -28.90 -33.39
CA ASP A 581 -3.74 -29.64 -34.61
C ASP A 581 -2.36 -29.28 -35.21
N HIS A 582 -1.84 -28.08 -34.94
CA HIS A 582 -0.69 -27.53 -35.69
C HIS A 582 0.43 -26.91 -34.83
N SER A 583 0.31 -26.86 -33.49
CA SER A 583 1.39 -26.38 -32.61
C SER A 583 2.30 -27.53 -32.12
N THR A 584 3.27 -27.19 -31.27
CA THR A 584 4.03 -28.18 -30.47
C THR A 584 3.51 -28.31 -29.04
N LEU A 585 2.41 -27.64 -28.70
CA LEU A 585 1.85 -27.59 -27.36
C LEU A 585 0.98 -28.82 -27.09
N ASP A 586 1.03 -29.35 -25.86
CA ASP A 586 0.05 -30.35 -25.42
C ASP A 586 -1.33 -29.71 -25.15
N PRO A 587 -2.43 -30.49 -25.05
CA PRO A 587 -3.76 -29.93 -24.87
C PRO A 587 -3.92 -29.01 -23.65
N SER A 588 -3.24 -29.31 -22.53
CA SER A 588 -3.28 -28.48 -21.33
C SER A 588 -2.53 -27.16 -21.52
N GLN A 589 -1.44 -27.17 -22.28
CA GLN A 589 -0.72 -25.97 -22.68
C GLN A 589 -1.52 -25.10 -23.65
N VAL A 590 -2.25 -25.71 -24.60
CA VAL A 590 -3.15 -24.95 -25.49
C VAL A 590 -4.25 -24.25 -24.70
N ASP A 591 -4.92 -24.94 -23.77
CA ASP A 591 -5.93 -24.31 -22.92
C ASP A 591 -5.33 -23.24 -22.00
N ALA A 592 -4.15 -23.47 -21.42
CA ALA A 592 -3.45 -22.48 -20.61
C ALA A 592 -3.12 -21.19 -21.40
N VAL A 593 -2.67 -21.33 -22.66
CA VAL A 593 -2.42 -20.19 -23.57
C VAL A 593 -3.74 -19.49 -23.90
N VAL A 594 -4.75 -20.21 -24.40
CA VAL A 594 -6.03 -19.60 -24.81
C VAL A 594 -6.71 -18.89 -23.64
N HIS A 595 -6.71 -19.48 -22.43
CA HIS A 595 -7.23 -18.82 -21.24
C HIS A 595 -6.43 -17.56 -20.85
N SER A 596 -5.10 -17.61 -20.87
CA SER A 596 -4.25 -16.44 -20.55
C SER A 596 -4.44 -15.27 -21.52
N LEU A 597 -4.76 -15.55 -22.79
CA LEU A 597 -5.03 -14.53 -23.80
C LEU A 597 -6.46 -13.98 -23.74
N THR A 598 -7.41 -14.73 -23.15
CA THR A 598 -8.84 -14.39 -23.14
C THR A 598 -9.39 -14.00 -21.77
N ARG A 599 -8.59 -14.05 -20.70
CA ARG A 599 -9.02 -13.72 -19.33
C ARG A 599 -8.02 -12.80 -18.63
N GLU A 600 -8.52 -11.81 -17.90
CA GLU A 600 -7.71 -10.93 -17.04
C GLU A 600 -6.90 -11.68 -15.98
N VAL A 601 -7.43 -12.81 -15.49
CA VAL A 601 -6.77 -13.71 -14.54
C VAL A 601 -6.94 -15.14 -15.03
N SER A 602 -5.85 -15.91 -15.01
CA SER A 602 -5.86 -17.36 -15.27
C SER A 602 -4.95 -18.05 -14.26
N LEU A 603 -5.49 -19.05 -13.56
CA LEU A 603 -4.72 -19.93 -12.69
C LEU A 603 -4.32 -21.17 -13.51
N ILE A 604 -3.03 -21.31 -13.79
CA ILE A 604 -2.48 -22.44 -14.54
C ILE A 604 -1.72 -23.34 -13.56
N GLN A 605 -2.14 -24.60 -13.49
CA GLN A 605 -1.41 -25.63 -12.75
C GLN A 605 -0.55 -26.43 -13.72
N GLY A 606 0.77 -26.44 -13.51
CA GLY A 606 1.68 -27.30 -14.26
C GLY A 606 1.47 -28.78 -13.92
N TYR A 607 1.72 -29.67 -14.87
CA TYR A 607 1.60 -31.10 -14.68
C TYR A 607 2.66 -31.60 -13.69
N VAL A 608 2.26 -31.97 -12.48
CA VAL A 608 3.15 -32.62 -11.51
C VAL A 608 3.17 -34.12 -11.84
N SER A 609 4.21 -34.55 -12.54
CA SER A 609 4.53 -35.96 -12.71
C SER A 609 4.88 -36.58 -11.35
N VAL A 610 3.86 -37.09 -10.65
CA VAL A 610 4.06 -37.84 -9.41
C VAL A 610 4.77 -39.15 -9.74
N TRP A 611 6.10 -39.14 -9.68
CA TRP A 611 6.94 -40.33 -9.63
C TRP A 611 6.74 -41.03 -8.27
N LEU A 612 5.58 -41.65 -8.10
CA LEU A 612 5.37 -42.71 -7.12
C LEU A 612 6.08 -43.96 -7.63
N HIS A 613 7.39 -44.04 -7.37
CA HIS A 613 8.13 -45.30 -7.31
C HIS A 613 8.73 -45.43 -5.93
N ALA A 614 8.55 -46.61 -5.34
CA ALA A 614 8.83 -46.87 -3.94
C ALA A 614 10.33 -46.88 -3.61
N GLN A 615 10.67 -46.36 -2.43
CA GLN A 615 11.38 -47.09 -1.39
C GLN A 615 11.07 -46.51 -0.01
#